data_AF-A0A376BXJ0-F1
#
_entry.id   AF-A0A376BXJ0-F1
#
_cell.length_a   1.000
_cell.length_b   1.000
_cell.length_c   1.000
_cell.angle_alpha   90.00
_cell.angle_beta   90.00
_cell.angle_gamma   90.00
#
_symmetry.space_group_name_H-M   'P 1'
#
loop_
_entity.id
_entity.type
_entity.pdbx_description
1 polymer ?
#
loop_
_entity_poly.entity_id
_entity_poly.type
_entity_poly.pdbx_seq_one_letter_code
_entity_poly.pdbx_strand_id
1 'polypeptide(L)'
;MSYFIRPYHCLFALLFSLVGIGGYAQENTENVKIIYNKENIPISVETSMPKIKNNIQKVYKGIYKDGKPYEGYFFVEDKEFEDMYSYYQYYEKGILKKQYSSDFLKEMWEKEAKGENFSEHIEEFNQETIFENGKPKNGRVAFKPFRDKGGVFIPTVIYQNFKPTTIYLDIFAINYGNRMVFEYDNQAVRVSEWRSPYNWVIKKNDDWMFITMLKNNETYGIIPTKEQTPNSFSFYYTKNGTLKQINFLHHISDEQNSSSIISHLSRYFPCQISESVEELFSKLAKALQDAKEPIDIENLILSCIGSEQNRVVSVVKYDKNSKVETGCRILSEKNGEYHVQCYKGGKEVLSKKIQSLDELKEEDFIKIMNDE
;
A
#
# COMPACT_ATOMS: atom_id res chain seq x y z
N MET A 1 29.31 -0.65 -9.09
CA MET A 1 29.72 -2.06 -9.30
C MET A 1 28.48 -2.82 -9.71
N SER A 2 28.52 -3.50 -10.85
CA SER A 2 27.39 -4.23 -11.44
C SER A 2 27.30 -5.61 -10.79
N TYR A 3 26.16 -5.93 -10.16
CA TYR A 3 25.90 -7.28 -9.65
C TYR A 3 25.09 -8.05 -10.71
N PHE A 4 25.74 -9.07 -11.26
CA PHE A 4 25.14 -10.04 -12.18
C PHE A 4 24.27 -11.03 -11.37
N ILE A 5 22.95 -10.96 -11.53
CA ILE A 5 22.07 -12.08 -11.16
C ILE A 5 22.29 -13.17 -12.22
N ARG A 6 22.93 -14.28 -11.84
CA ARG A 6 23.06 -15.46 -12.72
C ARG A 6 21.87 -16.40 -12.53
N PRO A 7 21.36 -17.05 -13.60
CA PRO A 7 20.23 -17.96 -13.53
C PRO A 7 20.69 -19.43 -13.45
N TYR A 8 20.65 -20.06 -12.27
CA TYR A 8 20.66 -21.52 -12.07
C TYR A 8 20.07 -21.77 -10.65
N HIS A 9 18.98 -22.50 -10.41
CA HIS A 9 18.79 -23.92 -10.71
C HIS A 9 17.30 -24.26 -10.84
N CYS A 10 16.89 -24.70 -12.04
CA CYS A 10 15.79 -25.64 -12.16
C CYS A 10 16.29 -27.04 -11.79
N LEU A 11 15.33 -27.90 -11.41
CA LEU A 11 15.42 -29.37 -11.35
C LEU A 11 15.79 -29.98 -9.98
N PHE A 12 14.79 -30.19 -9.11
CA PHE A 12 14.73 -31.37 -8.22
C PHE A 12 13.27 -31.65 -7.83
N ALA A 13 12.50 -32.17 -8.77
CA ALA A 13 11.21 -32.80 -8.53
C ALA A 13 11.06 -33.96 -9.50
N LEU A 14 11.63 -35.12 -9.16
CA LEU A 14 11.30 -36.48 -9.60
C LEU A 14 12.48 -37.42 -9.26
N LEU A 15 12.18 -38.57 -8.66
CA LEU A 15 13.05 -39.60 -8.02
C LEU A 15 13.06 -39.39 -6.50
N PHE A 16 12.38 -40.21 -5.69
CA PHE A 16 12.59 -41.65 -5.58
C PHE A 16 11.30 -42.45 -5.39
N SER A 17 11.04 -43.35 -6.35
CA SER A 17 10.39 -44.64 -6.10
C SER A 17 11.46 -45.70 -5.88
N LEU A 18 11.21 -46.61 -4.93
CA LEU A 18 11.96 -47.84 -4.61
C LEU A 18 13.31 -47.64 -3.90
N VAL A 19 13.37 -47.93 -2.60
CA VAL A 19 13.89 -49.21 -2.03
C VAL A 19 13.39 -49.30 -0.59
N GLY A 20 12.72 -50.40 -0.24
CA GLY A 20 12.32 -50.69 1.13
C GLY A 20 13.50 -51.18 1.96
N ILE A 21 13.87 -50.44 2.99
CA ILE A 21 14.46 -50.91 4.25
C ILE A 21 13.92 -49.97 5.34
N GLY A 22 13.38 -50.52 6.43
CA GLY A 22 12.74 -49.74 7.50
C GLY A 22 13.70 -48.72 8.13
N GLY A 23 13.55 -47.47 7.74
CA GLY A 23 14.27 -46.32 8.27
C GLY A 23 13.42 -45.06 8.11
N TYR A 24 13.52 -44.15 9.08
CA TYR A 24 12.89 -42.83 9.00
C TYR A 24 13.50 -42.07 7.80
N ALA A 25 12.66 -41.50 6.92
CA ALA A 25 13.15 -40.65 5.85
C ALA A 25 13.69 -39.32 6.43
N GLN A 26 14.73 -38.77 5.82
CA GLN A 26 15.36 -37.52 6.26
C GLN A 26 15.60 -36.62 5.04
N GLU A 27 15.12 -35.39 5.12
CA GLU A 27 15.43 -34.33 4.15
C GLU A 27 16.41 -33.36 4.81
N ASN A 28 17.54 -33.12 4.14
CA ASN A 28 18.62 -32.28 4.64
C ASN A 28 18.95 -31.18 3.64
N THR A 29 18.79 -29.93 4.05
CA THR A 29 19.60 -28.82 3.54
C THR A 29 20.71 -28.54 4.56
N GLU A 30 21.66 -27.65 4.25
CA GLU A 30 22.75 -27.31 5.20
C GLU A 30 22.24 -26.81 6.55
N ASN A 31 21.02 -26.23 6.61
CA ASN A 31 20.49 -25.57 7.80
C ASN A 31 19.16 -26.12 8.32
N VAL A 32 18.44 -26.97 7.56
CA VAL A 32 17.14 -27.54 7.97
C VAL A 32 17.19 -29.07 7.87
N LYS A 33 16.77 -29.73 8.95
CA LYS A 33 16.62 -31.19 9.02
C LYS A 33 15.20 -31.55 9.41
N ILE A 34 14.49 -32.27 8.54
CA ILE A 34 13.14 -32.79 8.81
C ILE A 34 13.20 -34.29 9.03
N ILE A 35 12.55 -34.77 10.10
CA ILE A 35 12.43 -36.19 10.44
C ILE A 35 10.99 -36.64 10.17
N TYR A 36 10.83 -37.74 9.43
CA TYR A 36 9.53 -38.29 9.03
C TYR A 36 9.30 -39.67 9.63
N ASN A 37 8.07 -39.98 10.05
CA ASN A 37 7.69 -41.33 10.50
C ASN A 37 7.67 -42.35 9.35
N LYS A 38 7.33 -43.61 9.65
CA LYS A 38 7.24 -44.70 8.67
C LYS A 38 6.19 -44.49 7.57
N GLU A 39 5.22 -43.61 7.80
CA GLU A 39 4.15 -43.25 6.86
C GLU A 39 4.49 -41.98 6.07
N ASN A 40 5.74 -41.50 6.16
CA ASN A 40 6.22 -40.28 5.53
C ASN A 40 5.52 -38.99 6.03
N ILE A 41 5.06 -39.00 7.28
CA ILE A 41 4.48 -37.83 7.95
C ILE A 41 5.58 -37.16 8.78
N PRO A 42 5.81 -35.84 8.65
CA PRO A 42 6.82 -35.15 9.44
C PRO A 42 6.48 -35.23 10.94
N ILE A 43 7.49 -35.50 11.76
CA ILE A 43 7.37 -35.59 13.23
C ILE A 43 8.20 -34.53 13.96
N SER A 44 9.33 -34.10 13.38
CA SER A 44 10.10 -32.99 13.92
C SER A 44 10.92 -32.28 12.86
N VAL A 45 11.25 -31.01 13.12
CA VAL A 45 12.20 -30.21 12.35
C VAL A 45 13.24 -29.62 13.28
N GLU A 46 14.48 -29.55 12.80
CA GLU A 46 15.59 -28.87 13.46
C GLU A 46 16.19 -27.85 12.48
N THR A 47 16.42 -26.63 12.94
CA THR A 47 17.03 -25.56 12.14
C THR A 47 18.10 -24.83 12.95
N SER A 48 19.26 -24.54 12.36
CA SER A 48 20.39 -23.85 13.03
C SER A 48 20.50 -22.36 12.70
N MET A 49 19.93 -21.91 11.59
CA MET A 49 19.99 -20.53 11.10
C MET A 49 18.68 -20.16 10.39
N PRO A 50 18.27 -18.88 10.41
CA PRO A 50 18.88 -17.74 11.09
C PRO A 50 18.78 -17.81 12.62
N LYS A 51 19.53 -16.98 13.36
CA LYS A 51 19.40 -16.86 14.83
C LYS A 51 18.24 -15.94 15.21
N ILE A 52 17.67 -16.07 16.40
CA ILE A 52 16.69 -15.12 16.94
C ILE A 52 17.41 -14.24 17.97
N LYS A 53 17.50 -12.93 17.72
CA LYS A 53 18.31 -11.97 18.50
C LYS A 53 18.15 -12.10 20.01
N ASN A 54 16.90 -12.19 20.48
CA ASN A 54 16.56 -12.22 21.89
C ASN A 54 16.36 -13.65 22.44
N ASN A 55 16.69 -14.67 21.65
CA ASN A 55 16.52 -16.08 22.01
C ASN A 55 17.50 -16.96 21.21
N ILE A 56 18.79 -16.67 21.35
CA ILE A 56 19.83 -17.37 20.59
C ILE A 56 19.92 -18.82 21.07
N GLN A 57 19.67 -19.76 20.14
CA GLN A 57 19.85 -21.19 20.35
C GLN A 57 20.81 -21.77 19.31
N LYS A 58 21.47 -22.87 19.65
CA LYS A 58 22.30 -23.63 18.69
C LYS A 58 21.44 -24.29 17.61
N VAL A 59 20.26 -24.77 18.01
CA VAL A 59 19.28 -25.45 17.16
C VAL A 59 17.90 -25.08 17.67
N TYR A 60 17.05 -24.59 16.78
CA TYR A 60 15.62 -24.40 17.00
C TYR A 60 14.90 -25.69 16.60
N LYS A 61 14.01 -26.19 17.46
CA LYS A 61 13.29 -27.45 17.23
C LYS A 61 11.79 -27.20 17.13
N GLY A 62 11.15 -27.90 16.19
CA GLY A 62 9.70 -27.98 16.05
C GLY A 62 9.22 -29.42 16.09
N ILE A 63 8.06 -29.66 16.70
CA ILE A 63 7.38 -30.97 16.78
C ILE A 63 6.09 -30.88 15.99
N TYR A 64 5.91 -31.79 15.05
CA TYR A 64 4.66 -31.93 14.31
C TYR A 64 3.71 -32.88 15.04
N LYS A 65 2.40 -32.60 14.95
CA LYS A 65 1.33 -33.52 15.33
C LYS A 65 0.40 -33.68 14.13
N ASP A 66 0.23 -34.92 13.67
CA ASP A 66 -0.55 -35.26 12.48
C ASP A 66 -0.11 -34.46 11.23
N GLY A 67 1.21 -34.31 11.07
CA GLY A 67 1.82 -33.58 9.96
C GLY A 67 1.70 -32.05 10.04
N LYS A 68 1.16 -31.49 11.14
CA LYS A 68 0.98 -30.04 11.32
C LYS A 68 1.88 -29.50 12.43
N PRO A 69 2.39 -28.26 12.33
CA PRO A 69 3.12 -27.60 13.40
C PRO A 69 2.34 -27.63 14.72
N TYR A 70 2.98 -28.10 15.79
CA TYR A 70 2.33 -28.24 17.10
C TYR A 70 3.08 -27.54 18.22
N GLU A 71 4.38 -27.79 18.39
CA GLU A 71 5.17 -27.22 19.48
C GLU A 71 6.55 -26.80 18.98
N GLY A 72 7.02 -25.60 19.33
CA GLY A 72 8.36 -25.14 18.98
C GLY A 72 8.42 -24.30 17.71
N TYR A 73 9.60 -24.27 17.09
CA TYR A 73 9.97 -23.35 16.02
C TYR A 73 9.94 -24.03 14.65
N PHE A 74 9.40 -23.34 13.66
CA PHE A 74 9.28 -23.80 12.28
C PHE A 74 9.78 -22.71 11.37
N PHE A 75 10.86 -23.00 10.62
CA PHE A 75 11.41 -22.08 9.64
C PHE A 75 10.53 -22.09 8.38
N VAL A 76 10.20 -20.90 7.89
CA VAL A 76 9.45 -20.70 6.67
C VAL A 76 10.28 -19.82 5.76
N GLU A 77 10.46 -20.27 4.53
CA GLU A 77 11.12 -19.57 3.44
C GLU A 77 10.25 -19.71 2.19
N ASP A 78 10.20 -18.67 1.36
CA ASP A 78 9.70 -18.81 -0.01
C ASP A 78 10.89 -19.04 -0.93
N LYS A 79 10.93 -20.17 -1.64
CA LYS A 79 12.07 -20.53 -2.49
C LYS A 79 12.29 -19.54 -3.65
N GLU A 80 11.27 -18.80 -4.06
CA GLU A 80 11.40 -17.83 -5.15
C GLU A 80 11.98 -16.50 -4.68
N PHE A 81 11.76 -16.16 -3.42
CA PHE A 81 12.17 -14.89 -2.81
C PHE A 81 13.18 -15.05 -1.67
N GLU A 82 13.61 -16.29 -1.43
CA GLU A 82 14.59 -16.78 -0.46
C GLU A 82 14.63 -15.95 0.83
N ASP A 83 15.79 -15.35 1.10
CA ASP A 83 16.07 -14.55 2.27
C ASP A 83 15.18 -13.30 2.38
N MET A 84 14.65 -12.77 1.28
CA MET A 84 13.78 -11.58 1.31
C MET A 84 12.43 -11.86 1.97
N TYR A 85 12.02 -13.14 2.02
CA TYR A 85 10.78 -13.59 2.65
C TYR A 85 11.00 -14.87 3.46
N SER A 86 11.76 -14.72 4.55
CA SER A 86 11.98 -15.80 5.51
C SER A 86 11.62 -15.39 6.95
N TYR A 87 11.13 -16.34 7.73
CA TYR A 87 10.79 -16.13 9.14
C TYR A 87 10.69 -17.46 9.91
N TYR A 88 10.81 -17.41 11.25
CA TYR A 88 10.33 -18.50 12.10
C TYR A 88 8.91 -18.26 12.56
N GLN A 89 8.15 -19.34 12.69
CA GLN A 89 6.91 -19.39 13.45
C GLN A 89 7.12 -20.21 14.72
N TYR A 90 6.61 -19.72 15.85
CA TYR A 90 6.61 -20.42 17.13
C TYR A 90 5.19 -20.82 17.53
N TYR A 91 5.00 -22.13 17.75
CA TYR A 91 3.73 -22.73 18.12
C TYR A 91 3.76 -23.28 19.55
N GLU A 92 2.63 -23.13 20.24
CA GLU A 92 2.33 -23.83 21.49
C GLU A 92 1.02 -24.60 21.31
N LYS A 93 1.06 -25.92 21.48
CA LYS A 93 -0.12 -26.81 21.32
C LYS A 93 -0.92 -26.59 20.03
N GLY A 94 -0.24 -26.32 18.91
CA GLY A 94 -0.84 -26.08 17.60
C GLY A 94 -1.34 -24.65 17.37
N ILE A 95 -1.15 -23.75 18.33
CA ILE A 95 -1.55 -22.35 18.22
C ILE A 95 -0.31 -21.50 17.91
N LEU A 96 -0.33 -20.77 16.79
CA LEU A 96 0.71 -19.80 16.46
C LEU A 96 0.72 -18.70 17.53
N LYS A 97 1.86 -18.55 18.21
CA LYS A 97 2.07 -17.53 19.26
C LYS A 97 2.94 -16.39 18.78
N LYS A 98 4.00 -16.71 18.03
CA LYS A 98 4.97 -15.72 17.60
C LYS A 98 5.49 -15.97 16.19
N GLN A 99 5.94 -14.90 15.55
CA GLN A 99 6.75 -14.96 14.34
C GLN A 99 8.02 -14.13 14.56
N TYR A 100 9.14 -14.60 14.02
CA TYR A 100 10.43 -13.92 14.06
C TYR A 100 10.92 -13.68 12.64
N SER A 101 11.22 -12.43 12.30
CA SER A 101 11.70 -12.05 10.96
C SER A 101 12.82 -11.02 11.05
N SER A 102 13.37 -10.63 9.90
CA SER A 102 14.31 -9.50 9.76
C SER A 102 13.62 -8.32 9.07
N ASP A 103 14.35 -7.20 9.03
CA ASP A 103 14.04 -6.12 8.11
C ASP A 103 15.02 -6.11 6.94
N PHE A 104 14.84 -7.03 6.00
CA PHE A 104 15.80 -7.29 4.92
C PHE A 104 16.30 -6.01 4.23
N LEU A 105 15.41 -5.16 3.72
CA LEU A 105 15.80 -3.94 3.00
C LEU A 105 16.54 -2.95 3.91
N LYS A 106 16.11 -2.82 5.17
CA LYS A 106 16.77 -1.96 6.16
C LYS A 106 18.18 -2.45 6.46
N GLU A 107 18.32 -3.74 6.72
CA GLU A 107 19.61 -4.38 7.03
C GLU A 107 20.57 -4.28 5.84
N MET A 108 20.05 -4.48 4.62
CA MET A 108 20.81 -4.30 3.39
C MET A 108 21.39 -2.90 3.28
N TRP A 109 20.58 -1.88 3.50
CA TRP A 109 21.04 -0.50 3.42
C TRP A 109 21.94 -0.07 4.57
N GLU A 110 21.68 -0.52 5.79
CA GLU A 110 22.56 -0.22 6.92
C GLU A 110 23.96 -0.82 6.71
N LYS A 111 24.06 -1.99 6.09
CA LYS A 111 25.34 -2.61 5.69
C LYS A 111 25.98 -1.88 4.51
N GLU A 112 25.20 -1.55 3.47
CA GLU A 112 25.68 -0.79 2.30
C GLU A 112 26.25 0.58 2.72
N ALA A 113 25.56 1.30 3.62
CA ALA A 113 26.01 2.59 4.15
C ALA A 113 27.33 2.50 4.94
N LYS A 114 27.67 1.33 5.47
CA LYS A 114 28.96 1.07 6.14
C LYS A 114 30.04 0.54 5.18
N GLY A 115 29.71 0.35 3.91
CA GLY A 115 30.61 -0.28 2.93
C GLY A 115 30.83 -1.77 3.18
N GLU A 116 29.94 -2.42 3.94
CA GLU A 116 29.97 -3.86 4.19
C GLU A 116 29.31 -4.60 3.01
N ASN A 117 29.88 -5.74 2.62
CA ASN A 117 29.20 -6.62 1.67
C ASN A 117 27.97 -7.22 2.35
N PHE A 118 26.81 -7.02 1.75
CA PHE A 118 25.61 -7.72 2.17
C PHE A 118 25.74 -9.19 1.78
N SER A 119 25.91 -10.07 2.76
CA SER A 119 25.67 -11.50 2.58
C SER A 119 24.21 -11.68 2.20
N GLU A 120 23.94 -12.43 1.13
CA GLU A 120 22.59 -12.74 0.66
C GLU A 120 21.74 -13.39 1.77
N HIS A 121 22.40 -14.05 2.75
CA HIS A 121 21.75 -14.72 3.87
C HIS A 121 21.51 -13.85 5.10
N ILE A 122 20.30 -13.96 5.64
CA ILE A 122 19.96 -13.38 6.94
C ILE A 122 20.63 -14.18 8.06
N GLU A 123 21.47 -13.51 8.85
CA GLU A 123 22.14 -14.14 9.98
C GLU A 123 21.27 -14.17 11.24
N GLU A 124 20.42 -13.16 11.41
CA GLU A 124 19.65 -12.95 12.63
C GLU A 124 18.28 -12.32 12.34
N PHE A 125 17.23 -12.89 12.91
CA PHE A 125 15.92 -12.29 13.04
C PHE A 125 15.84 -11.45 14.31
N ASN A 126 15.57 -10.17 14.10
CA ASN A 126 15.54 -9.13 15.13
C ASN A 126 14.15 -8.52 15.34
N GLN A 127 13.13 -9.01 14.62
CA GLN A 127 11.75 -8.58 14.70
C GLN A 127 10.89 -9.69 15.31
N GLU A 128 10.06 -9.36 16.30
CA GLU A 128 9.08 -10.29 16.89
C GLU A 128 7.66 -9.80 16.62
N THR A 129 6.79 -10.74 16.27
CA THR A 129 5.35 -10.53 16.12
C THR A 129 4.59 -11.49 17.00
N ILE A 130 3.64 -10.97 17.77
CA ILE A 130 2.80 -11.71 18.69
C ILE A 130 1.45 -11.97 18.02
N PHE A 131 0.99 -13.22 18.09
CA PHE A 131 -0.30 -13.65 17.58
C PHE A 131 -1.24 -14.02 18.73
N GLU A 132 -2.51 -13.68 18.56
CA GLU A 132 -3.59 -14.08 19.45
C GLU A 132 -4.82 -14.44 18.59
N ASN A 133 -5.42 -15.60 18.85
CA ASN A 133 -6.53 -16.14 18.07
C ASN A 133 -6.27 -16.19 16.55
N GLY A 134 -5.02 -16.53 16.17
CA GLY A 134 -4.60 -16.60 14.77
C GLY A 134 -4.45 -15.26 14.06
N LYS A 135 -4.56 -14.13 14.78
CA LYS A 135 -4.38 -12.78 14.22
C LYS A 135 -3.13 -12.11 14.78
N PRO A 136 -2.43 -11.29 13.99
CA PRO A 136 -1.33 -10.48 14.49
C PRO A 136 -1.88 -9.47 15.50
N LYS A 137 -1.36 -9.50 16.72
CA LYS A 137 -1.70 -8.55 17.78
C LYS A 137 -0.74 -7.38 17.78
N ASN A 138 0.56 -7.65 17.82
CA ASN A 138 1.63 -6.65 17.88
C ASN A 138 2.83 -7.12 17.08
N GLY A 139 3.46 -6.23 16.31
CA GLY A 139 4.65 -6.53 15.52
C GLY A 139 4.37 -6.53 14.02
N ARG A 140 5.33 -6.99 13.22
CA ARG A 140 5.32 -6.91 11.76
C ARG A 140 5.09 -8.25 11.08
N VAL A 141 4.26 -8.25 10.06
CA VAL A 141 4.02 -9.43 9.22
C VAL A 141 4.34 -9.05 7.80
N ALA A 142 5.37 -9.66 7.24
CA ALA A 142 5.56 -9.68 5.80
C ALA A 142 4.52 -10.63 5.20
N PHE A 143 3.88 -10.23 4.11
CA PHE A 143 3.03 -11.09 3.30
C PHE A 143 3.75 -11.51 2.03
N LYS A 144 3.22 -12.55 1.39
CA LYS A 144 3.85 -13.17 0.22
C LYS A 144 4.23 -12.09 -0.80
N PRO A 145 5.47 -12.08 -1.29
CA PRO A 145 5.87 -11.15 -2.33
C PRO A 145 5.01 -11.31 -3.59
N PHE A 146 4.85 -10.22 -4.32
CA PHE A 146 4.17 -10.24 -5.61
C PHE A 146 4.95 -9.48 -6.69
N ARG A 147 4.84 -9.94 -7.94
CA ARG A 147 5.42 -9.31 -9.13
C ARG A 147 4.45 -8.34 -9.80
N ASP A 148 5.02 -7.23 -10.25
CA ASP A 148 4.46 -6.33 -11.26
C ASP A 148 5.47 -6.19 -12.42
N LYS A 149 5.07 -5.58 -13.54
CA LYS A 149 5.86 -5.41 -14.78
C LYS A 149 7.27 -4.85 -14.56
N GLY A 150 7.50 -4.11 -13.48
CA GLY A 150 8.76 -3.44 -13.18
C GLY A 150 9.59 -4.03 -12.03
N GLY A 151 9.08 -5.00 -11.27
CA GLY A 151 9.79 -5.46 -10.07
C GLY A 151 9.02 -6.42 -9.16
N VAL A 152 9.64 -6.73 -8.04
CA VAL A 152 9.11 -7.53 -6.94
C VAL A 152 8.73 -6.61 -5.81
N PHE A 153 7.57 -6.87 -5.21
CA PHE A 153 7.02 -6.11 -4.10
C PHE A 153 6.85 -6.99 -2.89
N ILE A 154 7.33 -6.54 -1.74
CA ILE A 154 7.19 -7.25 -0.47
C ILE A 154 6.35 -6.39 0.47
N PRO A 155 5.03 -6.64 0.56
CA PRO A 155 4.17 -5.95 1.50
C PRO A 155 4.47 -6.43 2.93
N THR A 156 4.68 -5.48 3.84
CA THR A 156 4.78 -5.73 5.28
C THR A 156 3.79 -4.85 6.01
N VAL A 157 3.02 -5.41 6.95
CA VAL A 157 2.11 -4.64 7.80
C VAL A 157 2.52 -4.75 9.25
N ILE A 158 2.62 -3.61 9.91
CA ILE A 158 2.90 -3.48 11.34
C ILE A 158 1.57 -3.32 12.06
N TYR A 159 1.37 -4.14 13.10
CA TYR A 159 0.18 -4.16 13.93
C TYR A 159 0.49 -3.65 15.33
N GLN A 160 -0.46 -2.93 15.89
CA GLN A 160 -0.53 -2.60 17.31
C GLN A 160 -1.95 -2.87 17.81
N ASN A 161 -2.06 -3.74 18.81
CA ASN A 161 -3.34 -4.19 19.37
C ASN A 161 -4.38 -4.59 18.29
N PHE A 162 -3.98 -5.51 17.40
CA PHE A 162 -4.78 -6.02 16.26
C PHE A 162 -5.09 -5.02 15.15
N LYS A 163 -4.68 -3.75 15.27
CA LYS A 163 -4.90 -2.73 14.24
C LYS A 163 -3.64 -2.51 13.42
N PRO A 164 -3.72 -2.46 12.07
CA PRO A 164 -2.59 -2.03 11.27
C PRO A 164 -2.28 -0.56 11.56
N THR A 165 -1.01 -0.21 11.74
CA THR A 165 -0.55 1.17 11.98
C THR A 165 0.40 1.64 10.89
N THR A 166 1.15 0.71 10.29
CA THR A 166 2.14 1.01 9.27
C THR A 166 2.12 -0.07 8.20
N ILE A 167 2.26 0.33 6.95
CA ILE A 167 2.46 -0.56 5.81
C ILE A 167 3.79 -0.18 5.16
N TYR A 168 4.67 -1.14 5.00
CA TYR A 168 5.83 -1.02 4.12
C TYR A 168 5.53 -1.76 2.83
N LEU A 169 5.88 -1.14 1.72
CA LEU A 169 5.95 -1.80 0.43
C LEU A 169 7.38 -1.70 -0.06
N ASP A 170 8.15 -2.77 0.12
CA ASP A 170 9.50 -2.86 -0.40
C ASP A 170 9.44 -3.19 -1.88
N ILE A 171 10.21 -2.45 -2.66
CA ILE A 171 10.22 -2.51 -4.12
C ILE A 171 11.62 -2.89 -4.55
N PHE A 172 11.73 -3.99 -5.28
CA PHE A 172 12.99 -4.49 -5.81
C PHE A 172 12.91 -4.62 -7.33
N ALA A 173 13.85 -3.99 -8.02
CA ALA A 173 14.11 -4.19 -9.44
C ALA A 173 15.62 -4.40 -9.64
N ILE A 174 16.03 -4.78 -10.87
CA ILE A 174 17.37 -5.30 -11.19
C ILE A 174 18.53 -4.57 -10.49
N ASN A 175 18.47 -3.24 -10.36
CA ASN A 175 19.46 -2.42 -9.64
C ASN A 175 18.83 -1.37 -8.72
N TYR A 176 17.64 -1.63 -8.19
CA TYR A 176 16.87 -0.66 -7.45
C TYR A 176 16.16 -1.31 -6.27
N GLY A 177 16.43 -0.79 -5.07
CA GLY A 177 15.64 -1.03 -3.88
C GLY A 177 15.02 0.28 -3.43
N ASN A 178 13.76 0.27 -3.01
CA ASN A 178 13.11 1.38 -2.33
C ASN A 178 12.03 0.86 -1.38
N ARG A 179 11.63 1.66 -0.40
CA ARG A 179 10.47 1.38 0.45
C ARG A 179 9.51 2.54 0.35
N MET A 180 8.26 2.22 0.06
CA MET A 180 7.14 3.09 0.39
C MET A 180 6.67 2.78 1.80
N VAL A 181 6.40 3.82 2.57
CA VAL A 181 5.92 3.74 3.94
C VAL A 181 4.58 4.45 4.01
N PHE A 182 3.54 3.74 4.44
CA PHE A 182 2.23 4.31 4.75
C PHE A 182 2.03 4.24 6.27
N GLU A 183 1.91 5.37 6.94
CA GLU A 183 1.71 5.47 8.39
C GLU A 183 0.35 6.09 8.70
N TYR A 184 -0.44 5.40 9.53
CA TYR A 184 -1.72 5.91 10.00
C TYR A 184 -1.60 6.48 11.41
N ASP A 185 -1.93 7.76 11.60
CA ASP A 185 -1.81 8.48 12.87
C ASP A 185 -3.17 8.80 13.53
N ASN A 186 -4.21 8.02 13.20
CA ASN A 186 -5.64 8.22 13.53
C ASN A 186 -6.35 9.30 12.71
N GLN A 187 -5.64 10.28 12.15
CA GLN A 187 -6.25 11.39 11.40
C GLN A 187 -5.92 11.38 9.92
N ALA A 188 -4.73 10.88 9.57
CA ALA A 188 -4.20 10.90 8.23
C ALA A 188 -3.43 9.62 7.93
N VAL A 189 -3.27 9.34 6.64
CA VAL A 189 -2.23 8.43 6.16
C VAL A 189 -1.08 9.29 5.63
N ARG A 190 0.10 9.15 6.25
CA ARG A 190 1.33 9.74 5.75
C ARG A 190 2.00 8.74 4.83
N VAL A 191 2.42 9.18 3.65
CA VAL A 191 3.10 8.35 2.67
C VAL A 191 4.47 8.92 2.40
N SER A 192 5.51 8.13 2.58
CA SER A 192 6.88 8.54 2.31
C SER A 192 7.62 7.47 1.52
N GLU A 193 8.67 7.90 0.84
CA GLU A 193 9.58 7.02 0.12
C GLU A 193 10.99 7.24 0.65
N TRP A 194 11.70 6.16 0.96
CA TRP A 194 13.02 6.26 1.57
C TRP A 194 14.06 7.02 0.72
N ARG A 195 13.95 6.97 -0.61
CA ARG A 195 14.85 7.70 -1.53
C ARG A 195 14.32 9.08 -1.96
N SER A 196 13.21 9.52 -1.39
CA SER A 196 12.53 10.74 -1.80
C SER A 196 12.51 11.76 -0.67
N PRO A 197 12.78 13.05 -0.95
CA PRO A 197 12.56 14.11 0.04
C PRO A 197 11.07 14.44 0.22
N TYR A 198 10.19 13.86 -0.59
CA TYR A 198 8.76 14.14 -0.58
C TYR A 198 8.03 13.28 0.44
N ASN A 199 7.19 13.93 1.24
CA ASN A 199 6.22 13.26 2.10
C ASN A 199 4.83 13.64 1.63
N TRP A 200 3.90 12.71 1.65
CA TRP A 200 2.53 12.95 1.24
C TRP A 200 1.61 12.69 2.42
N VAL A 201 0.50 13.39 2.46
CA VAL A 201 -0.48 13.28 3.54
C VAL A 201 -1.85 13.16 2.90
N ILE A 202 -2.50 12.03 3.14
CA ILE A 202 -3.87 11.76 2.74
C ILE A 202 -4.77 12.05 3.95
N LYS A 203 -5.69 12.98 3.78
CA LYS A 203 -6.64 13.41 4.82
C LYS A 203 -8.05 13.48 4.27
N LYS A 204 -9.02 13.15 5.11
CA LYS A 204 -10.44 13.37 4.83
C LYS A 204 -10.88 14.72 5.36
N ASN A 205 -11.64 15.45 4.55
CA ASN A 205 -12.36 16.66 4.92
C ASN A 205 -13.79 16.52 4.37
N ASP A 206 -14.77 16.51 5.27
CA ASP A 206 -16.14 16.06 4.98
C ASP A 206 -16.15 14.70 4.27
N ASP A 207 -16.82 14.56 3.12
CA ASP A 207 -16.85 13.30 2.36
C ASP A 207 -15.71 13.16 1.36
N TRP A 208 -14.70 14.04 1.40
CA TRP A 208 -13.66 14.09 0.40
C TRP A 208 -12.30 13.80 0.98
N MET A 209 -11.53 12.99 0.29
CA MET A 209 -10.12 12.82 0.56
C MET A 209 -9.28 13.73 -0.31
N PHE A 210 -8.22 14.21 0.32
CA PHE A 210 -7.24 15.12 -0.23
C PHE A 210 -5.87 14.51 -0.05
N ILE A 211 -5.00 14.79 -1.02
CA ILE A 211 -3.59 14.44 -0.94
C ILE A 211 -2.76 15.72 -1.05
N THR A 212 -1.87 15.91 -0.08
CA THR A 212 -0.95 17.04 -0.04
C THR A 212 0.48 16.55 0.06
N MET A 213 1.36 17.09 -0.77
CA MET A 213 2.80 16.87 -0.71
C MET A 213 3.43 17.90 0.24
N LEU A 214 4.37 17.45 1.07
CA LEU A 214 5.19 18.23 1.97
C LEU A 214 6.64 18.12 1.51
N LYS A 215 7.28 19.27 1.26
CA LYS A 215 8.71 19.38 0.91
C LYS A 215 9.28 20.58 1.67
N ASN A 216 10.34 20.42 2.46
CA ASN A 216 11.02 21.53 3.15
C ASN A 216 10.08 22.49 3.92
N ASN A 217 9.07 21.95 4.62
CA ASN A 217 7.99 22.68 5.31
C ASN A 217 6.99 23.44 4.42
N GLU A 218 7.11 23.34 3.09
CA GLU A 218 6.13 23.86 2.15
C GLU A 218 5.10 22.78 1.79
N THR A 219 3.84 23.20 1.60
CA THR A 219 2.73 22.32 1.23
C THR A 219 2.34 22.56 -0.21
N TYR A 220 2.32 21.47 -0.98
CA TYR A 220 1.95 21.41 -2.39
C TYR A 220 0.81 20.40 -2.58
N GLY A 221 0.17 20.41 -3.75
CA GLY A 221 -0.90 19.48 -4.09
C GLY A 221 -2.29 20.07 -3.92
N ILE A 222 -3.24 19.21 -3.51
CA ILE A 222 -4.67 19.53 -3.52
C ILE A 222 -5.11 19.87 -2.10
N ILE A 223 -5.26 21.16 -1.83
CA ILE A 223 -5.45 21.67 -0.47
C ILE A 223 -6.87 22.22 -0.32
N PRO A 224 -7.68 21.75 0.63
CA PRO A 224 -9.00 22.32 0.90
C PRO A 224 -8.92 23.82 1.17
N THR A 225 -9.82 24.59 0.57
CA THR A 225 -9.83 26.05 0.72
C THR A 225 -11.26 26.62 0.71
N LYS A 226 -11.38 27.94 0.77
CA LYS A 226 -12.65 28.67 0.62
C LYS A 226 -12.96 28.94 -0.86
N GLU A 227 -14.23 29.02 -1.21
CA GLU A 227 -14.65 29.47 -2.55
C GLU A 227 -13.97 30.79 -2.91
N GLN A 228 -13.67 30.99 -4.20
CA GLN A 228 -13.04 32.20 -4.71
C GLN A 228 -11.64 32.46 -4.14
N THR A 229 -10.96 31.46 -3.57
CA THR A 229 -9.52 31.61 -3.30
C THR A 229 -8.78 31.79 -4.64
N PRO A 230 -7.78 32.68 -4.75
CA PRO A 230 -7.00 32.81 -5.97
C PRO A 230 -6.44 31.48 -6.47
N ASN A 231 -6.53 31.23 -7.79
CA ASN A 231 -6.05 29.99 -8.43
C ASN A 231 -6.67 28.69 -7.86
N SER A 232 -7.87 28.76 -7.30
CA SER A 232 -8.57 27.59 -6.76
C SER A 232 -9.60 27.02 -7.73
N PHE A 233 -10.12 25.85 -7.37
CA PHE A 233 -11.22 25.17 -8.04
C PHE A 233 -12.38 24.99 -7.07
N SER A 234 -13.60 25.03 -7.60
CA SER A 234 -14.83 24.59 -6.91
C SER A 234 -15.44 23.43 -7.67
N PHE A 235 -15.67 22.31 -6.99
CA PHE A 235 -16.45 21.18 -7.50
C PHE A 235 -17.86 21.28 -6.94
N TYR A 236 -18.84 21.29 -7.84
CA TYR A 236 -20.26 21.18 -7.53
C TYR A 236 -20.70 19.74 -7.74
N TYR A 237 -21.29 19.13 -6.72
CA TYR A 237 -21.71 17.73 -6.74
C TYR A 237 -23.07 17.55 -6.07
N THR A 238 -23.72 16.43 -6.33
CA THR A 238 -24.98 16.08 -5.67
C THR A 238 -24.74 15.07 -4.55
N LYS A 239 -25.33 15.30 -3.38
CA LYS A 239 -25.40 14.33 -2.28
C LYS A 239 -26.86 14.23 -1.81
N ASN A 240 -27.47 13.06 -1.93
CA ASN A 240 -28.88 12.83 -1.61
C ASN A 240 -29.81 13.85 -2.31
N GLY A 241 -29.58 14.12 -3.60
CA GLY A 241 -30.34 15.09 -4.39
C GLY A 241 -30.09 16.57 -4.04
N THR A 242 -29.23 16.87 -3.07
CA THR A 242 -28.88 18.23 -2.67
C THR A 242 -27.56 18.66 -3.32
N LEU A 243 -27.52 19.87 -3.86
CA LEU A 243 -26.27 20.47 -4.36
C LEU A 243 -25.32 20.74 -3.19
N LYS A 244 -24.09 20.28 -3.34
CA LYS A 244 -22.97 20.51 -2.44
C LYS A 244 -21.80 21.07 -3.22
N GLN A 245 -20.86 21.66 -2.50
CA GLN A 245 -19.69 22.30 -3.07
C GLN A 245 -18.48 21.94 -2.23
N ILE A 246 -17.35 21.71 -2.89
CA ILE A 246 -16.05 21.64 -2.25
C ILE A 246 -15.04 22.47 -3.02
N ASN A 247 -14.14 23.14 -2.31
CA ASN A 247 -13.16 24.03 -2.92
C ASN A 247 -11.75 23.60 -2.56
N PHE A 248 -10.84 23.71 -3.51
CA PHE A 248 -9.45 23.34 -3.29
C PHE A 248 -8.48 24.16 -4.14
N LEU A 249 -7.30 24.40 -3.60
CA LEU A 249 -6.15 24.87 -4.37
C LEU A 249 -5.54 23.68 -5.09
N HIS A 250 -5.16 23.89 -6.35
CA HIS A 250 -4.43 22.92 -7.13
C HIS A 250 -3.00 23.45 -7.34
N HIS A 251 -2.15 23.24 -6.34
CA HIS A 251 -0.77 23.73 -6.35
C HIS A 251 0.18 22.61 -6.80
N ILE A 252 0.08 22.23 -8.07
CA ILE A 252 1.01 21.29 -8.71
C ILE A 252 2.19 22.08 -9.27
N SER A 253 3.38 21.88 -8.74
CA SER A 253 4.62 22.41 -9.33
C SER A 253 5.10 21.49 -10.46
N ASP A 254 5.77 22.03 -11.48
CA ASP A 254 6.32 21.25 -12.60
C ASP A 254 7.33 20.17 -12.16
N GLU A 255 7.95 20.32 -10.98
CA GLU A 255 8.80 19.30 -10.34
C GLU A 255 8.03 18.01 -9.93
N GLN A 256 6.69 18.06 -9.89
CA GLN A 256 5.82 16.91 -9.58
C GLN A 256 5.70 15.90 -10.73
N ASN A 257 6.26 16.21 -11.91
CA ASN A 257 6.46 15.21 -12.99
C ASN A 257 7.58 14.20 -12.70
N SER A 258 8.15 14.22 -11.48
CA SER A 258 9.03 13.14 -11.02
C SER A 258 8.24 11.83 -10.87
N SER A 259 8.83 10.75 -11.38
CA SER A 259 8.26 9.43 -11.66
C SER A 259 7.86 8.58 -10.44
N SER A 260 7.42 9.22 -9.35
CA SER A 260 6.96 8.48 -8.17
C SER A 260 5.53 7.99 -8.40
N ILE A 261 5.24 6.77 -7.95
CA ILE A 261 3.88 6.21 -7.98
C ILE A 261 2.89 7.10 -7.22
N ILE A 262 3.35 7.83 -6.19
CA ILE A 262 2.51 8.77 -5.46
C ILE A 262 2.13 10.00 -6.29
N SER A 263 3.03 10.50 -7.14
CA SER A 263 2.71 11.57 -8.10
C SER A 263 1.58 11.14 -9.04
N HIS A 264 1.57 9.88 -9.49
CA HIS A 264 0.48 9.35 -10.31
C HIS A 264 -0.82 9.21 -9.52
N LEU A 265 -0.75 8.65 -8.30
CA LEU A 265 -1.91 8.51 -7.43
C LEU A 265 -2.54 9.86 -7.10
N SER A 266 -1.76 10.95 -7.04
CA SER A 266 -2.28 12.28 -6.73
C SER A 266 -3.32 12.80 -7.72
N ARG A 267 -3.29 12.29 -8.96
CA ARG A 267 -4.26 12.65 -10.02
C ARG A 267 -5.68 12.17 -9.75
N TYR A 268 -5.83 11.19 -8.86
CA TYR A 268 -7.13 10.67 -8.46
C TYR A 268 -7.71 11.44 -7.27
N PHE A 269 -7.04 12.49 -6.81
CA PHE A 269 -7.53 13.38 -5.76
C PHE A 269 -7.97 14.74 -6.36
N PRO A 270 -8.83 15.50 -5.66
CA PRO A 270 -9.59 15.02 -4.52
C PRO A 270 -10.62 13.98 -4.97
N CYS A 271 -10.83 12.95 -4.16
CA CYS A 271 -11.83 11.92 -4.43
C CYS A 271 -12.87 11.90 -3.33
N GLN A 272 -14.12 11.63 -3.70
CA GLN A 272 -15.17 11.44 -2.72
C GLN A 272 -15.15 10.01 -2.18
N ILE A 273 -15.29 9.87 -0.86
CA ILE A 273 -15.30 8.59 -0.17
C ILE A 273 -16.26 8.63 1.03
N SER A 274 -17.06 7.57 1.19
CA SER A 274 -17.95 7.44 2.35
C SER A 274 -17.17 7.02 3.60
N GLU A 275 -16.16 6.20 3.39
CA GLU A 275 -15.32 5.56 4.39
C GLU A 275 -14.40 6.53 5.10
N SER A 276 -14.10 6.24 6.36
CA SER A 276 -13.09 6.93 7.15
C SER A 276 -11.67 6.65 6.63
N VAL A 277 -10.72 7.49 7.05
CA VAL A 277 -9.29 7.27 6.76
C VAL A 277 -8.80 5.93 7.36
N GLU A 278 -9.30 5.54 8.54
CA GLU A 278 -9.00 4.24 9.19
C GLU A 278 -9.46 3.06 8.31
N GLU A 279 -10.67 3.15 7.78
CA GLU A 279 -11.25 2.12 6.92
C GLU A 279 -10.50 2.02 5.60
N LEU A 280 -10.12 3.14 4.97
CA LEU A 280 -9.27 3.14 3.79
C LEU A 280 -7.93 2.43 4.08
N PHE A 281 -7.26 2.82 5.17
CA PHE A 281 -5.98 2.24 5.53
C PHE A 281 -6.08 0.74 5.83
N SER A 282 -7.15 0.33 6.50
CA SER A 282 -7.45 -1.08 6.78
C SER A 282 -7.74 -1.87 5.49
N LYS A 283 -8.47 -1.28 4.53
CA LYS A 283 -8.68 -1.87 3.20
C LYS A 283 -7.37 -2.04 2.45
N LEU A 284 -6.49 -1.04 2.46
CA LEU A 284 -5.17 -1.13 1.83
C LEU A 284 -4.34 -2.25 2.44
N ALA A 285 -4.26 -2.32 3.77
CA ALA A 285 -3.55 -3.41 4.47
C ALA A 285 -4.12 -4.79 4.09
N LYS A 286 -5.45 -4.90 4.01
CA LYS A 286 -6.13 -6.15 3.64
C LYS A 286 -5.92 -6.51 2.17
N ALA A 287 -5.98 -5.54 1.26
CA ALA A 287 -5.77 -5.73 -0.17
C ALA A 287 -4.33 -6.24 -0.45
N LEU A 288 -3.34 -5.70 0.26
CA LEU A 288 -1.95 -6.17 0.18
C LEU A 288 -1.76 -7.56 0.80
N GLN A 289 -2.50 -7.89 1.86
CA GLN A 289 -2.49 -9.25 2.44
C GLN A 289 -3.09 -10.29 1.48
N ASP A 290 -4.16 -9.93 0.78
CA ASP A 290 -4.89 -10.82 -0.12
C ASP A 290 -4.35 -10.80 -1.55
N ALA A 291 -3.34 -9.97 -1.81
CA ALA A 291 -2.68 -9.81 -3.08
C ALA A 291 -2.24 -11.17 -3.65
N LYS A 292 -2.64 -11.46 -4.89
CA LYS A 292 -2.19 -12.62 -5.67
C LYS A 292 -1.57 -12.14 -6.97
N GLU A 293 -0.45 -12.73 -7.36
CA GLU A 293 0.27 -12.34 -8.58
C GLU A 293 -0.49 -12.65 -9.87
N PRO A 294 -0.29 -11.84 -10.93
CA PRO A 294 0.36 -10.52 -10.96
C PRO A 294 -0.58 -9.39 -10.52
N ILE A 295 -0.06 -8.32 -9.89
CA ILE A 295 -0.85 -7.16 -9.47
C ILE A 295 -0.27 -5.85 -10.00
N ASP A 296 -1.15 -5.03 -10.55
CA ASP A 296 -0.91 -3.62 -10.79
C ASP A 296 -1.21 -2.84 -9.49
N ILE A 297 -0.17 -2.23 -8.93
CA ILE A 297 -0.25 -1.54 -7.62
C ILE A 297 -1.08 -0.28 -7.70
N GLU A 298 -1.05 0.41 -8.84
CA GLU A 298 -1.90 1.58 -9.04
C GLU A 298 -3.36 1.13 -8.96
N ASN A 299 -3.73 0.09 -9.70
CA ASN A 299 -5.07 -0.48 -9.64
C ASN A 299 -5.45 -1.03 -8.25
N LEU A 300 -4.51 -1.64 -7.52
CA LEU A 300 -4.75 -2.11 -6.16
C LEU A 300 -5.10 -0.95 -5.23
N ILE A 301 -4.33 0.14 -5.27
CA ILE A 301 -4.56 1.33 -4.44
C ILE A 301 -5.88 2.00 -4.86
N LEU A 302 -6.13 2.13 -6.16
CA LEU A 302 -7.39 2.67 -6.68
C LEU A 302 -8.60 1.85 -6.25
N SER A 303 -8.49 0.53 -6.18
CA SER A 303 -9.58 -0.33 -5.69
C SER A 303 -9.94 -0.08 -4.22
N CYS A 304 -8.99 0.45 -3.43
CA CYS A 304 -9.23 0.81 -2.03
C CYS A 304 -9.93 2.17 -1.91
N ILE A 305 -9.64 3.09 -2.84
CA ILE A 305 -10.29 4.40 -2.97
C ILE A 305 -11.62 4.16 -3.69
N GLY A 306 -12.59 3.59 -2.98
CA GLY A 306 -13.92 3.35 -3.52
C GLY A 306 -14.50 4.65 -4.09
N SER A 307 -14.60 4.74 -5.41
CA SER A 307 -15.25 5.89 -6.03
C SER A 307 -16.75 5.72 -5.87
N GLU A 308 -17.32 6.35 -4.84
CA GLU A 308 -18.73 6.67 -4.91
C GLU A 308 -18.89 7.65 -6.08
N GLN A 309 -19.49 7.18 -7.17
CA GLN A 309 -19.85 8.01 -8.32
C GLN A 309 -21.01 8.93 -7.94
N ASN A 310 -20.81 9.85 -6.99
CA ASN A 310 -21.67 11.01 -6.95
C ASN A 310 -21.36 11.83 -8.19
N ARG A 311 -22.42 12.20 -8.91
CA ARG A 311 -22.32 12.97 -10.14
C ARG A 311 -21.74 14.35 -9.79
N VAL A 312 -20.46 14.54 -10.09
CA VAL A 312 -19.89 15.88 -10.24
C VAL A 312 -20.72 16.56 -11.32
N VAL A 313 -21.40 17.63 -10.94
CA VAL A 313 -22.31 18.37 -11.82
C VAL A 313 -21.52 19.37 -12.64
N SER A 314 -20.56 20.05 -12.00
CA SER A 314 -19.75 21.08 -12.63
C SER A 314 -18.48 21.37 -11.85
N VAL A 315 -17.51 21.96 -12.56
CA VAL A 315 -16.26 22.48 -12.01
C VAL A 315 -16.15 23.96 -12.37
N VAL A 316 -15.59 24.76 -11.47
CA VAL A 316 -15.23 26.17 -11.70
C VAL A 316 -13.78 26.39 -11.32
N LYS A 317 -13.03 27.09 -12.17
CA LYS A 317 -11.67 27.57 -11.90
C LYS A 317 -11.69 29.08 -11.63
N TYR A 318 -10.97 29.53 -10.61
CA TYR A 318 -10.77 30.94 -10.30
C TYR A 318 -9.38 31.41 -10.70
N ASP A 319 -9.28 32.64 -11.19
CA ASP A 319 -8.01 33.27 -11.55
C ASP A 319 -7.23 33.74 -10.31
N LYS A 320 -6.06 34.33 -10.55
CA LYS A 320 -5.21 34.95 -9.51
C LYS A 320 -5.86 36.11 -8.76
N ASN A 321 -6.98 36.65 -9.25
CA ASN A 321 -7.73 37.76 -8.66
C ASN A 321 -9.07 37.29 -8.05
N SER A 322 -9.24 35.99 -7.80
CA SER A 322 -10.46 35.41 -7.24
C SER A 322 -11.70 35.50 -8.14
N LYS A 323 -11.54 35.81 -9.43
CA LYS A 323 -12.64 35.87 -10.40
C LYS A 323 -12.81 34.53 -11.09
N VAL A 324 -14.04 34.19 -11.48
CA VAL A 324 -14.29 32.99 -12.25
C VAL A 324 -13.59 33.10 -13.61
N GLU A 325 -12.68 32.18 -13.89
CA GLU A 325 -11.94 32.11 -15.16
C GLU A 325 -12.69 31.22 -16.16
N THR A 326 -12.97 29.97 -15.77
CA THR A 326 -13.60 28.96 -16.64
C THR A 326 -14.48 28.02 -15.82
N GLY A 327 -15.55 27.50 -16.43
CA GLY A 327 -16.44 26.49 -15.84
C GLY A 327 -17.82 27.04 -15.46
N CYS A 328 -18.68 26.22 -14.87
CA CYS A 328 -20.05 26.62 -14.52
C CYS A 328 -20.28 26.67 -13.00
N ARG A 329 -20.56 27.86 -12.50
CA ARG A 329 -20.99 28.10 -11.11
C ARG A 329 -22.47 27.78 -10.98
N ILE A 330 -22.85 27.10 -9.91
CA ILE A 330 -24.25 26.76 -9.62
C ILE A 330 -24.62 27.34 -8.26
N LEU A 331 -25.62 28.23 -8.26
CA LEU A 331 -26.12 28.90 -7.06
C LEU A 331 -27.49 28.33 -6.71
N SER A 332 -27.69 27.95 -5.45
CA SER A 332 -29.02 27.57 -4.95
C SER A 332 -29.83 28.81 -4.60
N GLU A 333 -31.05 28.90 -5.13
CA GLU A 333 -31.98 30.00 -4.89
C GLU A 333 -32.98 29.66 -3.79
N LYS A 334 -33.59 30.69 -3.18
CA LYS A 334 -34.51 30.53 -2.03
C LYS A 334 -35.78 29.73 -2.35
N ASN A 335 -36.17 29.65 -3.62
CA ASN A 335 -37.34 28.93 -4.11
C ASN A 335 -37.04 27.47 -4.51
N GLY A 336 -35.82 26.98 -4.29
CA GLY A 336 -35.40 25.64 -4.72
C GLY A 336 -34.94 25.56 -6.17
N GLU A 337 -34.92 26.69 -6.90
CA GLU A 337 -34.29 26.78 -8.22
C GLU A 337 -32.76 26.82 -8.11
N TYR A 338 -32.10 26.57 -9.22
CA TYR A 338 -30.67 26.80 -9.38
C TYR A 338 -30.41 27.84 -10.46
N HIS A 339 -29.49 28.77 -10.18
CA HIS A 339 -28.93 29.67 -11.18
C HIS A 339 -27.55 29.16 -11.62
N VAL A 340 -27.44 28.83 -12.90
CA VAL A 340 -26.24 28.30 -13.53
C VAL A 340 -25.60 29.41 -14.36
N GLN A 341 -24.36 29.73 -14.03
CA GLN A 341 -23.56 30.74 -14.73
C GLN A 341 -22.27 30.09 -15.24
N CYS A 342 -22.08 30.05 -16.55
CA CYS A 342 -20.89 29.48 -17.14
C CYS A 342 -19.97 30.53 -17.72
N TYR A 343 -18.67 30.32 -17.54
CA TYR A 343 -17.61 31.25 -17.91
C TYR A 343 -16.57 30.58 -18.79
N LYS A 344 -16.00 31.36 -19.71
CA LYS A 344 -14.85 30.98 -20.53
C LYS A 344 -13.92 32.17 -20.67
N GLY A 345 -12.67 32.03 -20.21
CA GLY A 345 -11.68 33.11 -20.24
C GLY A 345 -12.13 34.37 -19.50
N GLY A 346 -12.84 34.19 -18.38
CA GLY A 346 -13.36 35.26 -17.52
C GLY A 346 -14.66 35.92 -18.00
N LYS A 347 -15.22 35.48 -19.14
CA LYS A 347 -16.47 36.03 -19.69
C LYS A 347 -17.63 35.07 -19.48
N GLU A 348 -18.77 35.58 -19.01
CA GLU A 348 -20.00 34.79 -18.91
C GLU A 348 -20.50 34.44 -20.32
N VAL A 349 -20.66 33.15 -20.61
CA VAL A 349 -21.12 32.62 -21.91
C VAL A 349 -22.51 31.97 -21.82
N LEU A 350 -22.96 31.62 -20.61
CA LEU A 350 -24.28 31.07 -20.35
C LEU A 350 -24.78 31.57 -18.98
N SER A 351 -26.06 31.94 -18.93
CA SER A 351 -26.78 32.25 -17.70
C SER A 351 -28.18 31.66 -17.82
N LYS A 352 -28.51 30.65 -17.01
CA LYS A 352 -29.84 30.04 -17.03
C LYS A 352 -30.31 29.67 -15.63
N LYS A 353 -31.62 29.78 -15.42
CA LYS A 353 -32.29 29.23 -14.24
C LYS A 353 -32.88 27.86 -14.58
N ILE A 354 -32.76 26.91 -13.67
CA ILE A 354 -33.27 25.55 -13.80
C ILE A 354 -34.00 25.16 -12.52
N GLN A 355 -35.02 24.29 -12.63
CA GLN A 355 -35.76 23.79 -11.47
C GLN A 355 -35.09 22.55 -10.87
N SER A 356 -34.45 21.73 -11.72
CA SER A 356 -33.70 20.54 -11.32
C SER A 356 -32.31 20.50 -11.95
N LEU A 357 -31.33 19.97 -11.22
CA LEU A 357 -29.99 19.69 -11.74
C LEU A 357 -30.02 18.67 -12.89
N ASP A 358 -31.08 17.88 -13.04
CA ASP A 358 -31.25 16.95 -14.17
C ASP A 358 -31.48 17.68 -15.50
N GLU A 359 -31.84 18.97 -15.48
CA GLU A 359 -31.97 19.81 -16.67
C GLU A 359 -30.61 20.23 -17.26
N LEU A 360 -29.51 19.93 -16.55
CA LEU A 360 -28.16 20.15 -17.03
C LEU A 360 -27.75 19.03 -17.98
N LYS A 361 -27.59 19.38 -19.26
CA LYS A 361 -27.12 18.46 -20.30
C LYS A 361 -25.62 18.54 -20.43
N GLU A 362 -24.97 17.41 -20.73
CA GLU A 362 -23.52 17.35 -20.96
C GLU A 362 -23.07 18.35 -22.04
N GLU A 363 -23.89 18.54 -23.07
CA GLU A 363 -23.70 19.53 -24.15
C GLU A 363 -23.58 20.98 -23.66
N ASP A 364 -24.24 21.32 -22.54
CA ASP A 364 -24.13 22.65 -21.92
C ASP A 364 -22.70 22.91 -21.39
N PHE A 365 -21.98 21.84 -21.02
CA PHE A 365 -20.63 21.88 -20.47
C PHE A 365 -19.55 21.63 -21.54
N ILE A 366 -19.81 20.74 -22.50
CA ILE A 366 -18.88 20.39 -23.58
C ILE A 366 -18.46 21.62 -24.39
N LYS A 367 -19.37 22.56 -24.65
CA LYS A 367 -19.06 23.81 -25.38
C LYS A 367 -18.08 24.74 -24.64
N ILE A 368 -17.92 24.55 -23.34
CA ILE A 368 -17.02 25.35 -22.50
C ILE A 368 -15.65 24.67 -22.39
N MET A 369 -15.62 23.33 -22.43
CA MET A 369 -14.42 22.52 -22.22
C MET A 369 -13.66 22.14 -23.51
N ASN A 370 -14.32 22.08 -24.67
CA ASN A 370 -13.75 21.46 -25.90
C ASN A 370 -13.17 22.43 -26.96
N ASP A 371 -12.71 23.64 -26.59
CA ASP A 371 -11.91 24.48 -27.50
C ASP A 371 -10.51 24.77 -26.94
N GLU A 372 -9.86 23.78 -26.32
CA GLU A 372 -8.39 23.79 -26.17
C GLU A 372 -7.70 23.19 -27.40
#